data_AF-A0A7L0KL00-F1
#
_entry.id   AF-A0A7L0KL00-F1
#
_cell.length_a   1.000
_cell.length_b   1.000
_cell.length_c   1.000
_cell.angle_alpha   90.00
_cell.angle_beta   90.00
_cell.angle_gamma   90.00
#
_symmetry.space_group_name_H-M   'P 1'
#
loop_
_entity.id
_entity.type
_entity.pdbx_description
1 polymer ?
#
loop_
_entity_poly.entity_id
_entity_poly.type
_entity_poly.pdbx_seq_one_letter_code
_entity_poly.pdbx_strand_id
1 'polypeptide(L)' 'GQGRAAAAGHCTASVPAGAQCGGGQVYQECSSPCGRTCADLRLDGAGSCPGLDGLCVSGCNCPEGLVLDDSEQCVPP' A
#
# COMPACT_ATOMS: atom_id res chain seq x y z
N GLY A 1 -24.16 -37.72 -5.60
CA GLY A 1 -23.47 -36.57 -6.22
C GLY A 1 -24.07 -35.29 -5.71
N GLN A 2 -23.27 -34.45 -5.07
CA GLN A 2 -23.51 -33.04 -4.75
C GLN A 2 -22.15 -32.45 -4.37
N GLY A 3 -21.43 -31.94 -5.36
CA GLY A 3 -20.20 -31.18 -5.15
C GLY A 3 -20.56 -29.85 -4.50
N ARG A 4 -19.94 -29.55 -3.36
CA ARG A 4 -20.02 -28.22 -2.76
C ARG A 4 -19.23 -27.28 -3.66
N ALA A 5 -19.90 -26.39 -4.38
CA ALA A 5 -19.23 -25.26 -5.01
C ALA A 5 -18.63 -24.40 -3.89
N ALA A 6 -17.30 -24.38 -3.80
CA ALA A 6 -16.61 -23.36 -3.03
C ALA A 6 -16.92 -22.03 -3.73
N ALA A 7 -17.72 -21.18 -3.09
CA ALA A 7 -17.89 -19.82 -3.56
C ALA A 7 -16.50 -19.19 -3.59
N ALA A 8 -16.03 -18.82 -4.78
CA ALA A 8 -14.84 -18.01 -4.94
C ALA A 8 -15.09 -16.72 -4.17
N GLY A 9 -14.50 -16.61 -2.98
CA GLY A 9 -14.54 -15.39 -2.19
C GLY A 9 -13.90 -14.31 -3.05
N HIS A 10 -14.73 -13.39 -3.53
CA HIS A 10 -14.22 -12.15 -4.09
C HIS A 10 -13.50 -11.44 -2.94
N CYS A 11 -12.18 -11.27 -3.04
CA CYS A 11 -11.46 -10.33 -2.20
C CYS A 11 -11.87 -8.91 -2.60
N THR A 12 -13.15 -8.55 -2.45
CA THR A 12 -13.53 -7.14 -2.40
C THR A 12 -13.02 -6.65 -1.07
N ALA A 13 -11.85 -6.01 -1.10
CA ALA A 13 -11.37 -5.15 -0.02
C ALA A 13 -12.50 -4.17 0.29
N SER A 14 -13.37 -4.56 1.23
CA SER A 14 -14.44 -3.73 1.72
C SER A 14 -13.76 -2.81 2.71
N VAL A 15 -12.98 -1.85 2.18
CA VAL A 15 -12.49 -0.74 2.97
C VAL A 15 -13.76 -0.08 3.51
N PRO A 16 -14.02 -0.16 4.83
CA PRO A 16 -15.23 0.44 5.38
C PRO A 16 -15.20 1.92 4.97
N ALA A 17 -16.36 2.48 4.61
CA ALA A 17 -16.53 3.86 4.12
C ALA A 17 -16.18 4.96 5.16
N GLY A 18 -15.31 4.64 6.13
CA GLY A 18 -14.75 5.49 7.16
C GLY A 18 -13.32 5.11 7.58
N ALA A 19 -12.61 4.20 6.87
CA ALA A 19 -11.16 4.10 6.99
C ALA A 19 -10.53 5.30 6.26
N GLN A 20 -10.70 6.47 6.84
CA GLN A 20 -9.99 7.67 6.40
C GLN A 20 -8.53 7.43 6.76
N CYS A 21 -7.69 7.34 5.73
CA CYS A 21 -6.26 7.20 5.92
C CYS A 21 -5.75 8.28 6.89
N GLY A 22 -5.00 7.86 7.90
CA GLY A 22 -4.45 8.73 8.94
C GLY A 22 -3.13 9.37 8.51
N GLY A 23 -2.65 10.34 9.29
CA GLY A 23 -1.27 10.81 9.14
C GLY A 23 -0.95 11.53 7.82
N GLY A 24 -1.97 11.99 7.07
CA GLY A 24 -1.80 12.61 5.76
C GLY A 24 -1.71 11.62 4.59
N GLN A 25 -1.93 10.34 4.85
CA GLN A 25 -2.02 9.32 3.82
C GLN A 25 -3.31 9.49 3.00
N VAL A 26 -3.28 9.04 1.76
CA VAL A 26 -4.43 8.96 0.84
C VAL A 26 -4.64 7.52 0.41
N TYR A 27 -5.89 7.13 0.23
CA TYR A 27 -6.19 5.79 -0.29
C TYR A 27 -5.85 5.72 -1.77
N GLN A 28 -5.11 4.69 -2.16
CA GLN A 28 -4.72 4.42 -3.53
C GLN A 28 -5.06 2.97 -3.85
N GLU A 29 -5.71 2.71 -4.99
CA GLU A 29 -6.05 1.35 -5.42
C GLU A 29 -4.82 0.58 -5.93
N CYS A 30 -3.86 1.31 -6.50
CA CYS A 30 -2.66 0.75 -7.10
C CYS A 30 -1.47 1.63 -6.73
N SER A 31 -0.76 1.24 -5.67
CA SER A 31 0.47 1.90 -5.21
C SER A 31 1.65 0.94 -5.26
N SER A 32 2.85 1.47 -5.48
CA SER A 32 4.08 0.69 -5.39
C SER A 32 4.15 0.01 -4.02
N PRO A 33 4.48 -1.29 -3.94
CA PRO A 33 4.66 -1.98 -2.67
C PRO A 33 5.89 -1.49 -1.89
N CYS A 34 6.72 -0.63 -2.49
CA CYS A 34 8.02 -0.21 -1.97
C CYS A 34 8.25 1.29 -1.99
N GLY A 35 9.25 1.74 -1.21
CA GLY A 35 9.55 3.17 -1.03
C GLY A 35 8.45 3.90 -0.26
N ARG A 36 7.72 3.17 0.60
CA ARG A 36 6.56 3.70 1.33
C ARG A 36 7.00 4.33 2.65
N THR A 37 8.14 3.90 3.20
CA THR A 37 8.70 4.39 4.45
C THR A 37 10.12 4.94 4.27
N CYS A 38 10.55 5.79 5.20
CA CYS A 38 11.95 6.28 5.24
C CYS A 38 12.97 5.14 5.36
N ALA A 39 12.58 4.03 6.00
CA ALA A 39 13.41 2.84 6.15
C ALA A 39 13.63 2.11 4.82
N ASP A 40 12.58 2.04 3.97
CA ASP A 40 12.66 1.43 2.64
C ASP A 40 13.62 2.19 1.72
N LEU A 41 13.70 3.52 1.85
CA LEU A 41 14.60 4.36 1.05
C LEU A 41 16.07 4.24 1.46
N ARG A 42 16.34 3.91 2.73
CA ARG A 42 17.72 3.78 3.24
C ARG A 42 18.43 2.52 2.77
N LEU A 43 17.69 1.51 2.30
CA LEU A 43 18.27 0.20 2.02
C LEU A 43 19.12 0.18 0.73
N ASP A 44 18.89 1.06 -0.26
CA ASP A 44 19.66 0.96 -1.52
C ASP A 44 19.70 2.23 -2.41
N GLY A 45 19.45 3.43 -1.87
CA GLY A 45 19.72 4.69 -2.59
C GLY A 45 18.88 4.93 -3.86
N ALA A 46 17.98 4.01 -4.18
CA ALA A 46 16.89 4.14 -5.12
C ALA A 46 15.72 3.35 -4.51
N GLY A 47 14.48 3.80 -4.66
CA GLY A 47 13.28 3.02 -4.31
C GLY A 47 13.11 1.78 -5.20
N SER A 48 14.19 1.09 -5.56
CA SER A 48 14.25 0.06 -6.57
C SER A 48 14.03 -1.29 -5.90
N CYS A 49 12.78 -1.63 -5.62
CA CYS A 49 12.41 -2.98 -5.23
C CYS A 49 12.47 -3.94 -6.42
N PRO A 50 13.58 -4.69 -6.61
CA PRO A 50 13.81 -5.43 -7.83
C PRO A 50 12.84 -6.60 -7.89
N GLY A 51 12.10 -6.73 -9.01
CA GLY A 51 11.15 -7.82 -9.20
C GLY A 51 9.75 -7.56 -8.64
N LEU A 52 9.51 -6.35 -8.11
CA LEU A 52 8.16 -5.84 -7.83
C LEU A 52 7.73 -4.77 -8.85
N ASP A 53 8.54 -4.56 -9.88
CA ASP A 53 8.25 -3.68 -11.00
C ASP A 53 6.94 -4.09 -11.68
N GLY A 54 5.96 -3.17 -11.72
CA GLY A 54 4.64 -3.41 -12.30
C GLY A 54 3.65 -4.13 -11.37
N LEU A 55 4.04 -4.50 -10.15
CA LEU A 55 3.12 -4.94 -9.12
C LEU A 55 2.63 -3.73 -8.31
N CYS A 56 1.36 -3.74 -7.93
CA CYS A 56 0.81 -2.74 -7.04
C CYS A 56 -0.17 -3.34 -6.05
N VAL A 57 -0.32 -2.64 -4.92
CA VAL A 57 -1.23 -3.02 -3.85
C VAL A 57 -2.14 -1.84 -3.51
N SER A 58 -3.38 -2.16 -3.15
CA SER A 58 -4.34 -1.19 -2.66
C SER A 58 -4.11 -0.89 -1.18
N GLY A 59 -4.26 0.36 -0.78
CA GLY A 59 -4.14 0.77 0.63
C GLY A 59 -3.91 2.26 0.83
N CYS A 60 -3.74 2.65 2.10
CA CYS A 60 -3.32 3.99 2.48
C CYS A 60 -1.84 4.19 2.19
N ASN A 61 -1.51 5.33 1.62
CA ASN A 61 -0.18 5.65 1.12
C ASN A 61 0.10 7.14 1.23
N CYS A 62 1.35 7.52 1.39
CA CYS A 62 1.71 8.93 1.27
C CYS A 62 1.56 9.39 -0.18
N PRO A 63 1.12 10.66 -0.40
CA PRO A 63 1.08 11.24 -1.72
C PRO A 63 2.51 11.38 -2.28
N GLU A 64 2.60 11.64 -3.59
CA GLU A 64 3.88 11.78 -4.28
C GLU A 64 4.80 12.80 -3.59
N GLY A 65 6.07 12.43 -3.41
CA GLY A 65 7.09 13.26 -2.77
C GLY A 65 7.14 13.17 -1.23
N LEU A 66 6.28 12.38 -0.60
CA LEU A 66 6.30 12.11 0.84
C LEU A 66 6.50 10.63 1.14
N VAL A 67 7.02 10.35 2.33
CA VAL A 67 7.22 9.00 2.89
C VAL A 67 6.64 8.90 4.27
N LEU A 68 6.26 7.70 4.68
CA LEU A 68 5.76 7.45 6.03
C LEU A 68 6.93 7.36 7.01
N ASP A 69 6.89 8.16 8.07
CA ASP A 69 7.83 8.07 9.19
C ASP A 69 7.37 7.05 10.25
N ASP A 70 8.21 6.88 11.29
CA ASP A 70 7.92 5.98 12.41
C ASP A 70 6.72 6.44 13.28
N SER A 71 6.25 7.68 13.10
CA SER A 71 5.08 8.25 13.77
C SER A 71 3.80 8.12 12.93
N GLU A 72 3.84 7.32 11.87
CA GLU A 72 2.73 7.12 10.93
C GLU A 72 2.30 8.41 10.20
N GLN A 73 3.23 9.35 10.03
CA GLN A 73 3.00 10.65 9.41
C GLN A 73 3.71 10.73 8.05
N CYS A 74 3.03 11.27 7.04
CA CYS A 74 3.64 11.56 5.75
C CYS A 74 4.53 12.81 5.86
N VAL A 75 5.83 12.61 5.69
CA VAL A 75 6.86 13.64 5.81
C VAL A 75 7.75 13.67 4.55
N PRO A 76 8.44 14.77 4.29
CA PRO A 76 9.49 14.78 3.27
C PRO A 76 10.59 13.76 3.62
N PRO A 77 11.11 13.00 2.63
CA PRO A 77 12.12 11.98 2.82
C PRO A 77 13.50 12.51 3.27
#